data_AF-A0A6S7LT05-F1
#
_entry.id   AF-A0A6S7LT05-F1
#
_cell.length_a   1.000
_cell.length_b   1.000
_cell.length_c   1.000
_cell.angle_alpha   90.00
_cell.angle_beta   90.00
_cell.angle_gamma   90.00
#
_symmetry.space_group_name_H-M   'P 1'
#
loop_
_entity.id
_entity.type
_entity.pdbx_description
1 polymer ?
#
loop_
_entity_poly.entity_id
_entity_poly.type
_entity_poly.pdbx_seq_one_letter_code
_entity_poly.pdbx_strand_id
1 'polypeptide(L)'
;MALINELDPFYLFDSHARDFRGMPNPNGTAVVMKFTNIIGLEQYLCSVSLKLHTNLFEIVPVQLNKCIASNKKRKQCEETDIDRQARLQKASETKKRKCLEETNNERQIRHQKDSESKKRKRSEETDTNREMRLEKDRLNKKQKRAKKVSA
;
A
#
# COMPACT_ATOMS: atom_id res chain seq x y z
N MET A 1 -20.91 -0.63 -13.04
CA MET A 1 -21.68 0.08 -12.00
C MET A 1 -21.76 -0.81 -10.77
N ALA A 2 -21.89 -0.22 -9.58
CA ALA A 2 -22.14 -0.94 -8.34
C ALA A 2 -23.38 -0.35 -7.67
N LEU A 3 -24.37 -1.20 -7.38
CA LEU A 3 -25.56 -0.84 -6.63
C LEU A 3 -25.32 -1.19 -5.15
N ILE A 4 -25.49 -0.21 -4.27
CA ILE A 4 -25.38 -0.37 -2.83
C ILE A 4 -26.79 -0.25 -2.27
N ASN A 5 -27.26 -1.36 -1.70
CA ASN A 5 -28.57 -1.45 -1.07
C ASN A 5 -28.43 -1.15 0.43
N GLU A 6 -28.76 0.08 0.82
CA GLU A 6 -29.16 0.42 2.18
C GLU A 6 -30.69 0.56 2.13
N LEU A 7 -31.42 -0.06 3.07
CA LEU A 7 -32.88 -0.30 3.02
C LEU A 7 -33.73 0.81 2.37
N ASP A 8 -33.38 2.07 2.61
CA ASP A 8 -33.71 3.27 1.81
C ASP A 8 -32.77 4.37 2.33
N PRO A 9 -31.89 5.00 1.52
CA PRO A 9 -31.87 5.11 0.05
C PRO A 9 -30.93 4.15 -0.70
N PHE A 10 -31.16 4.01 -2.01
CA PHE A 10 -30.28 3.27 -2.92
C PHE A 10 -29.16 4.17 -3.44
N TYR A 11 -27.93 3.65 -3.47
CA TYR A 11 -26.80 4.34 -4.09
C TYR A 11 -26.29 3.57 -5.31
N LEU A 12 -26.05 4.28 -6.40
CA LEU A 12 -25.40 3.73 -7.58
C LEU A 12 -24.06 4.42 -7.81
N PHE A 13 -22.98 3.65 -7.74
CA PHE A 13 -21.66 4.10 -8.19
C PHE A 13 -21.45 3.70 -9.65
N ASP A 14 -21.05 4.66 -10.49
CA ASP A 14 -20.62 4.42 -11.86
C ASP A 14 -19.24 5.02 -12.09
N SER A 15 -18.29 4.16 -12.43
CA SER A 15 -16.89 4.52 -12.68
C SER A 15 -16.67 5.16 -14.05
N HIS A 16 -17.63 5.08 -14.96
CA HIS A 16 -17.50 5.66 -16.30
C HIS A 16 -17.71 7.18 -16.26
N ALA A 17 -17.28 7.86 -17.32
CA ALA A 17 -17.49 9.28 -17.50
C ALA A 17 -19.00 9.60 -17.65
N ARG A 18 -19.54 10.32 -16.66
CA ARG A 18 -20.93 10.78 -16.60
C ARG A 18 -21.00 12.30 -16.40
N ASP A 19 -22.10 12.90 -16.85
CA ASP A 19 -22.45 14.28 -16.55
C ASP A 19 -23.14 14.43 -15.18
N PHE A 20 -23.55 15.65 -14.83
CA PHE A 20 -24.24 15.95 -13.56
C PHE A 20 -25.61 15.26 -13.41
N ARG A 21 -26.15 14.68 -14.48
CA ARG A 21 -27.41 13.92 -14.49
C ARG A 21 -27.17 12.41 -14.46
N GLY A 22 -25.90 11.98 -14.44
CA GLY A 22 -25.54 10.57 -14.52
C GLY A 22 -25.58 9.99 -15.94
N MET A 23 -25.69 10.81 -16.99
CA MET A 23 -25.74 10.32 -18.37
C MET A 23 -24.34 10.18 -18.98
N PRO A 24 -24.11 9.26 -19.93
CA PRO A 24 -22.83 9.11 -20.62
C PRO A 24 -22.34 10.43 -21.23
N ASN A 25 -21.12 10.84 -20.87
CA ASN A 25 -20.48 12.04 -21.39
C ASN A 25 -18.96 11.80 -21.55
N PRO A 26 -18.36 11.96 -22.73
CA PRO A 26 -16.92 11.74 -22.96
C PRO A 26 -16.00 12.57 -22.06
N ASN A 27 -16.45 13.76 -21.64
CA ASN A 27 -15.71 14.66 -20.75
C ASN A 27 -16.21 14.60 -19.29
N GLY A 28 -17.01 13.58 -18.97
CA GLY A 28 -17.58 13.38 -17.65
C GLY A 28 -16.60 12.81 -16.63
N THR A 29 -17.10 12.62 -15.41
CA THR A 29 -16.36 11.97 -14.32
C THR A 29 -17.13 10.78 -13.76
N ALA A 30 -16.48 9.96 -12.95
CA ALA A 30 -17.19 8.96 -12.16
C ALA A 30 -18.20 9.65 -11.22
N VAL A 31 -19.32 8.99 -10.95
CA VAL A 31 -20.42 9.53 -10.15
C VAL A 31 -20.92 8.54 -9.11
N VAL A 32 -21.45 9.08 -8.01
CA VAL A 32 -22.32 8.38 -7.07
C VAL A 32 -23.68 9.06 -7.12
N MET A 33 -24.72 8.31 -7.42
CA MET A 33 -26.11 8.81 -7.46
C MET A 33 -26.91 8.19 -6.33
N LYS A 34 -27.84 8.97 -5.78
CA LYS A 34 -28.74 8.57 -4.72
C LYS A 34 -30.17 8.53 -5.26
N PHE A 35 -30.87 7.44 -5.03
CA PHE A 35 -32.27 7.24 -5.39
C PHE A 35 -33.10 6.98 -4.13
N THR A 36 -34.21 7.69 -3.98
CA THR A 36 -35.12 7.58 -2.81
C THR A 36 -36.06 6.41 -2.89
N ASN A 37 -36.13 5.74 -4.04
CA ASN A 37 -36.96 4.55 -4.24
C ASN A 37 -36.46 3.77 -5.46
N ILE A 38 -36.90 2.51 -5.55
CA ILE A 38 -36.52 1.60 -6.62
C ILE A 38 -37.04 2.05 -8.00
N ILE A 39 -38.18 2.75 -8.04
CA ILE A 39 -38.79 3.23 -9.30
C ILE A 39 -37.88 4.25 -9.98
N GLY A 40 -37.34 5.22 -9.23
CA GLY A 40 -36.40 6.21 -9.76
C GLY A 40 -35.08 5.59 -10.24
N LEU A 41 -34.60 4.55 -9.54
CA LEU A 41 -33.44 3.78 -9.97
C LEU A 41 -33.70 3.03 -11.28
N GLU A 42 -34.85 2.35 -11.39
CA GLU A 42 -35.26 1.63 -12.61
C GLU A 42 -35.33 2.58 -13.82
N GLN A 43 -36.03 3.71 -13.67
CA GLN A 43 -36.16 4.71 -14.74
C GLN A 43 -34.80 5.23 -15.21
N TYR A 44 -33.87 5.45 -14.28
CA TYR A 44 -32.50 5.83 -14.60
C TYR A 44 -31.78 4.72 -15.38
N LEU A 45 -31.82 3.47 -14.91
CA LEU A 45 -31.17 2.33 -15.59
C LEU A 45 -31.72 2.13 -17.01
N CYS A 46 -33.03 2.29 -17.21
CA CYS A 46 -33.65 2.27 -18.55
C CYS A 46 -33.12 3.41 -19.43
N SER A 47 -33.04 4.63 -18.89
CA SER A 47 -32.56 5.80 -19.64
C SER A 47 -31.10 5.65 -20.08
N VAL A 48 -30.25 5.13 -19.19
CA VAL A 48 -28.84 4.86 -19.52
C VAL A 48 -28.71 3.73 -20.53
N SER A 49 -29.49 2.65 -20.38
CA SER A 49 -29.52 1.53 -21.32
C SER A 49 -29.86 1.98 -22.75
N LEU A 50 -30.87 2.84 -22.90
CA LEU A 50 -31.23 3.44 -24.19
C LEU A 50 -30.09 4.29 -24.76
N LYS A 51 -29.43 5.09 -23.92
CA LYS A 51 -28.33 5.96 -24.38
C LYS A 51 -27.08 5.17 -24.79
N LEU A 52 -26.82 4.05 -24.12
CA LEU A 52 -25.70 3.16 -24.40
C LEU A 52 -26.01 2.12 -25.47
N HIS A 53 -27.24 2.05 -25.97
CA HIS A 53 -27.71 1.03 -26.92
C HIS A 53 -27.51 -0.40 -26.38
N THR A 54 -27.76 -0.60 -25.09
CA THR A 54 -27.61 -1.89 -24.41
C THR A 54 -28.95 -2.38 -23.88
N ASN A 55 -29.32 -3.63 -24.16
CA ASN A 55 -30.61 -4.20 -23.77
C ASN A 55 -30.49 -5.32 -22.72
N LEU A 56 -29.27 -5.68 -22.32
CA LEU A 56 -29.00 -6.71 -21.33
C LEU A 56 -28.13 -6.12 -20.22
N PHE A 57 -28.45 -6.48 -18.99
CA PHE A 57 -27.60 -6.27 -17.84
C PHE A 57 -27.70 -7.48 -16.93
N GLU A 58 -26.59 -7.77 -16.25
CA GLU A 58 -26.50 -8.80 -15.24
C GLU A 58 -26.28 -8.12 -13.88
N ILE A 59 -27.08 -8.50 -12.88
CA ILE A 59 -26.91 -8.05 -11.50
C ILE A 59 -26.50 -9.24 -10.66
N VAL A 60 -25.26 -9.21 -10.17
CA VAL A 60 -24.73 -10.23 -9.29
C VAL A 60 -24.68 -9.68 -7.86
N PRO A 61 -25.38 -10.27 -6.89
CA PRO A 61 -25.30 -9.83 -5.50
C PRO A 61 -23.91 -10.14 -4.92
N VAL A 62 -23.31 -9.15 -4.28
CA VAL A 62 -22.02 -9.30 -3.60
C VAL A 62 -22.22 -9.12 -2.10
N GLN A 63 -21.87 -10.16 -1.33
CA GLN A 63 -21.84 -10.08 0.13
C GLN A 63 -20.43 -9.75 0.60
N LEU A 64 -20.27 -8.59 1.25
CA LEU A 64 -19.01 -8.18 1.83
C LEU A 64 -18.89 -8.71 3.25
N ASN A 65 -18.07 -9.74 3.42
CA ASN A 65 -17.66 -10.19 4.74
C ASN A 65 -16.43 -9.40 5.17
N LYS A 66 -16.46 -8.81 6.38
CA LYS A 66 -15.28 -8.18 6.95
C LYS A 66 -14.22 -9.25 7.19
N CYS A 67 -13.24 -9.34 6.29
CA CYS A 67 -12.06 -10.15 6.54
C CYS A 67 -11.31 -9.53 7.73
N ILE A 68 -11.35 -10.20 8.88
CA ILE A 68 -10.39 -9.93 9.95
C ILE A 68 -9.06 -10.42 9.41
N ALA A 69 -8.32 -9.53 8.75
CA ALA A 69 -6.92 -9.78 8.45
C ALA A 69 -6.27 -10.24 9.76
N SER A 70 -5.71 -11.45 9.76
CA SER A 70 -5.06 -12.02 10.94
C SER A 70 -4.14 -10.95 11.56
N ASN A 71 -4.20 -10.86 12.89
CA ASN A 71 -3.70 -9.78 13.77
C ASN A 71 -2.26 -9.25 13.56
N LYS A 72 -1.52 -9.67 12.53
CA LYS A 72 -0.17 -9.20 12.22
C LYS A 72 -0.09 -7.73 11.83
N LYS A 73 -1.06 -7.18 11.09
CA LYS A 73 -1.00 -5.77 10.64
C LYS A 73 -1.59 -4.77 11.66
N ARG A 74 -2.65 -5.15 12.39
CA ARG A 74 -3.24 -4.28 13.44
C ARG A 74 -2.32 -4.06 14.63
N LYS A 75 -1.58 -5.09 15.07
CA LYS A 75 -0.63 -4.99 16.19
C LYS A 75 0.52 -4.00 15.99
N GLN A 76 0.84 -3.58 14.77
CA GLN A 76 1.93 -2.62 14.52
C GLN A 76 1.48 -1.16 14.58
N CYS A 77 0.18 -0.88 14.44
CA CYS A 77 -0.34 0.49 14.45
C CYS A 77 -0.71 0.97 15.86
N GLU A 78 -0.96 0.03 16.77
CA GLU A 78 -1.29 0.24 18.20
C GLU A 78 -0.14 -0.23 19.12
N GLU A 79 1.06 -0.47 18.55
CA GLU A 79 2.20 -0.98 19.30
C GLU A 79 2.71 0.08 20.29
N THR A 80 2.78 -0.25 21.57
CA THR A 80 3.47 0.62 22.55
C THR A 80 4.98 0.60 22.31
N ASP A 81 5.70 1.62 22.76
CA ASP A 81 7.17 1.65 22.62
C ASP A 81 7.85 0.45 23.29
N ILE A 82 7.27 -0.05 24.40
CA ILE A 82 7.77 -1.21 25.13
C ILE A 82 7.60 -2.47 24.28
N ASP A 83 6.43 -2.68 23.69
CA ASP A 83 6.16 -3.83 22.82
C ASP A 83 7.06 -3.81 21.58
N ARG A 84 7.27 -2.61 21.01
CA ARG A 84 8.17 -2.40 19.88
C ARG A 84 9.60 -2.76 20.24
N GLN A 85 10.09 -2.34 21.40
CA GLN A 85 11.42 -2.69 21.88
C GLN A 85 11.57 -4.19 22.10
N ALA A 86 10.62 -4.84 22.78
CA ALA A 86 10.64 -6.28 23.01
C ALA A 86 10.65 -7.08 21.70
N ARG A 87 9.84 -6.67 20.71
CA ARG A 87 9.83 -7.28 19.37
C ARG A 87 11.16 -7.12 18.65
N LEU A 88 11.77 -5.92 18.70
CA LEU A 88 13.07 -5.65 18.07
C LEU A 88 14.20 -6.42 18.75
N GLN A 89 14.18 -6.53 20.09
CA GLN A 89 15.13 -7.33 20.85
C GLN A 89 15.05 -8.79 20.42
N LYS A 90 13.86 -9.39 20.45
CA LYS A 90 13.64 -10.78 20.01
C LYS A 90 14.10 -11.01 18.56
N ALA A 91 13.75 -10.11 17.65
CA ALA A 91 14.18 -10.21 16.25
C ALA A 91 15.71 -10.12 16.11
N SER A 92 16.38 -9.28 16.90
CA SER A 92 17.83 -9.15 16.91
C SER A 92 18.51 -10.41 17.45
N GLU A 93 17.99 -11.00 18.53
CA GLU A 93 18.49 -12.25 19.11
C GLU A 93 18.38 -13.42 18.16
N THR A 94 17.22 -13.55 17.50
CA THR A 94 17.01 -14.62 16.52
C THR A 94 17.98 -14.50 15.35
N LYS A 95 18.26 -13.27 14.88
CA LYS A 95 19.27 -13.03 13.84
C LYS A 95 20.68 -13.37 14.32
N LYS A 96 21.02 -13.02 15.56
CA LYS A 96 22.33 -13.36 16.16
C LYS A 96 22.52 -14.87 16.23
N ARG A 97 21.53 -15.63 16.73
CA ARG A 97 21.57 -17.10 16.79
C ARG A 97 21.81 -17.71 15.41
N LYS A 98 21.04 -17.29 14.40
CA LYS A 98 21.23 -17.73 13.01
C LYS A 98 22.62 -17.43 12.46
N CYS A 99 23.22 -16.29 12.82
CA CYS A 99 24.58 -15.94 12.37
C CYS A 99 25.67 -16.75 13.10
N LEU A 100 25.40 -17.21 14.33
CA LEU A 100 26.32 -18.04 15.10
C LEU A 100 26.32 -19.49 14.61
N GLU A 101 25.15 -19.99 14.22
CA GLU A 101 24.95 -21.34 13.66
C GLU A 101 25.29 -21.43 12.17
N GLU A 102 25.63 -20.31 11.53
CA GLU A 102 25.90 -20.22 10.09
C GLU A 102 27.21 -20.92 9.74
N THR A 103 27.16 -21.81 8.75
CA THR A 103 28.35 -22.43 8.16
C THR A 103 29.19 -21.40 7.38
N ASN A 104 30.46 -21.71 7.13
CA ASN A 104 31.34 -20.83 6.35
C ASN A 104 30.81 -20.56 4.93
N ASN A 105 30.21 -21.56 4.28
CA ASN A 105 29.63 -21.43 2.94
C ASN A 105 28.39 -20.52 2.95
N GLU A 106 27.48 -20.70 3.91
CA GLU A 106 26.31 -19.83 4.06
C GLU A 106 26.70 -18.38 4.34
N ARG A 107 27.72 -18.18 5.18
CA ARG A 107 28.29 -16.86 5.47
C ARG A 107 28.82 -16.20 4.21
N GLN A 108 29.56 -16.93 3.38
CA GLN A 108 30.09 -16.41 2.11
C GLN A 108 28.96 -16.00 1.16
N ILE A 109 27.92 -16.83 1.02
CA ILE A 109 26.74 -16.52 0.21
C ILE A 109 26.03 -15.27 0.73
N ARG A 110 25.84 -15.13 2.05
CA ARG A 110 25.22 -13.95 2.67
C ARG A 110 26.02 -12.68 2.38
N HIS A 111 27.34 -12.72 2.52
CA HIS A 111 28.21 -11.59 2.19
C HIS A 111 28.18 -11.23 0.70
N GLN A 112 28.17 -12.23 -0.18
CA GLN A 112 28.07 -11.99 -1.62
C GLN A 112 26.76 -11.27 -1.96
N LYS A 113 25.61 -11.78 -1.49
CA LYS A 113 24.30 -11.15 -1.69
C LYS A 113 24.22 -9.72 -1.16
N ASP A 114 24.77 -9.48 0.05
CA ASP A 114 24.82 -8.13 0.63
C ASP A 114 25.68 -7.17 -0.20
N SER A 115 26.81 -7.65 -0.72
CA SER A 115 27.70 -6.86 -1.58
C SER A 115 27.03 -6.49 -2.91
N GLU A 116 26.33 -7.43 -3.54
CA GLU A 116 25.60 -7.23 -4.79
C GLU A 116 24.45 -6.25 -4.61
N SER A 117 23.69 -6.39 -3.51
CA SER A 117 22.61 -5.45 -3.17
C SER A 117 23.14 -4.02 -2.98
N LYS A 118 24.27 -3.86 -2.29
CA LYS A 118 24.92 -2.54 -2.11
C LYS A 118 25.40 -1.95 -3.43
N LYS A 119 25.94 -2.77 -4.33
CA LYS A 119 26.35 -2.31 -5.67
C LYS A 119 25.16 -1.78 -6.48
N ARG A 120 24.06 -2.53 -6.52
CA ARG A 120 22.81 -2.12 -7.21
C ARG A 120 22.26 -0.80 -6.66
N LYS A 121 22.16 -0.69 -5.34
CA LYS A 121 21.70 0.56 -4.69
C LYS A 121 22.58 1.77 -5.00
N ARG A 122 23.88 1.57 -5.23
CA ARG A 122 24.81 2.64 -5.60
C ARG A 122 24.70 3.03 -7.07
N SER A 123 24.45 2.08 -7.96
CA SER A 123 24.25 2.38 -9.39
C SER A 123 22.93 3.09 -9.66
N GLU A 124 21.92 2.86 -8.83
CA GLU A 124 20.58 3.46 -8.91
C GLU A 124 20.46 4.74 -8.04
N GLU A 125 21.56 5.21 -7.46
CA GLU A 125 21.57 6.35 -6.54
C GLU A 125 21.41 7.67 -7.33
N THR A 126 20.46 8.52 -6.92
CA THR A 126 20.36 9.89 -7.44
C THR A 126 21.53 10.75 -6.93
N ASP A 127 21.89 11.81 -7.66
CA ASP A 127 23.01 12.68 -7.26
C ASP A 127 22.80 13.29 -5.87
N THR A 128 21.58 13.70 -5.54
CA THR A 128 21.21 14.20 -4.20
C THR A 128 21.47 13.17 -3.09
N ASN A 129 21.08 11.92 -3.31
CA ASN A 129 21.29 10.85 -2.35
C ASN A 129 22.78 10.52 -2.20
N ARG A 130 23.53 10.57 -3.32
CA ARG A 130 24.98 10.36 -3.34
C ARG A 130 25.71 11.41 -2.52
N GLU A 131 25.36 12.68 -2.67
CA GLU A 131 25.96 13.77 -1.89
C GLU A 131 25.67 13.62 -0.40
N MET A 132 24.43 13.34 -0.02
CA MET A 132 24.05 13.11 1.39
C MET A 132 24.85 11.95 2.01
N ARG A 133 25.01 10.84 1.26
CA ARG A 133 25.79 9.69 1.73
C ARG A 133 27.27 10.05 1.93
N LEU A 134 27.87 10.76 0.97
CA LEU A 134 29.28 11.18 1.05
C LEU A 134 29.51 12.15 2.21
N GLU A 135 28.59 13.09 2.45
CA GLU A 135 28.70 14.03 3.57
C GLU A 135 28.57 13.31 4.92
N LYS A 136 27.66 12.36 5.03
CA LYS A 136 27.56 11.48 6.21
C LYS A 136 28.84 10.69 6.46
N ASP A 137 29.46 10.15 5.41
CA ASP A 137 30.73 9.43 5.49
C ASP A 137 31.87 10.34 5.97
N ARG A 138 31.94 11.58 5.47
CA ARG A 138 32.90 12.60 5.91
C ARG A 138 32.71 12.94 7.39
N LEU A 139 31.48 13.17 7.83
CA LEU A 139 31.16 13.48 9.23
C LEU A 139 31.57 12.33 10.16
N ASN A 140 31.21 11.09 9.81
CA ASN A 140 31.60 9.90 10.56
C ASN A 140 33.13 9.75 10.67
N LYS A 141 33.87 10.04 9.59
CA LYS A 141 35.33 10.00 9.59
C LYS A 141 35.94 11.07 10.50
N LYS A 142 35.39 12.29 10.49
CA LYS A 142 35.78 13.37 11.41
C LYS A 142 35.56 12.97 12.87
N GLN A 143 34.37 12.47 13.20
CA GLN A 143 34.04 12.02 14.57
C GLN A 143 34.96 10.89 15.05
N LYS A 144 35.25 9.89 14.19
CA LYS A 144 36.17 8.79 14.55
C LYS A 144 37.60 9.29 14.80
N ARG A 145 38.06 10.30 14.07
CA ARG A 145 39.37 10.91 14.30
C ARG A 145 39.40 11.67 15.61
N ALA A 146 38.39 12.50 15.88
CA ALA A 146 38.29 13.24 17.14
C ALA A 146 38.29 12.31 18.36
N LYS A 147 37.52 11.22 18.31
CA LYS A 147 37.47 10.21 19.39
C LYS A 147 38.79 9.46 19.62
N LYS A 148 39.64 9.36 18.60
CA LYS A 148 40.99 8.75 18.70
C LYS A 148 42.05 9.72 19.22
N VAL A 149 41.79 11.02 19.15
CA VAL A 149 42.69 12.07 19.67
C VAL A 149 42.37 12.38 21.13
N SER A 150 41.15 12.07 21.59
CA SER A 150 40.67 12.28 22.96
C SER A 150 40.76 11.06 23.88
N ALA A 151 41.43 9.98 23.45
CA ALA A 151 41.63 8.74 24.20
C ALA A 151 43.12 8.43 24.26
#